data_AF-A0A090QGI1-F1
#
_entry.id   AF-A0A090QGI1-F1
#
_cell.length_a   1.000
_cell.length_b   1.000
_cell.length_c   1.000
_cell.angle_alpha   90.00
_cell.angle_beta   90.00
_cell.angle_gamma   90.00
#
_symmetry.space_group_name_H-M   'P 1'
#
loop_
_entity.id
_entity.type
_entity.pdbx_description
1 polymer ?
#
loop_
_entity_poly.entity_id
_entity_poly.type
_entity_poly.pdbx_seq_one_letter_code
_entity_poly.pdbx_strand_id
1 'polypeptide(L)'
;MKELKKLNKLFVKYKWQLLGGFLVTIIARVLSIFLPKYIGKIINLLNDWGGNGNITDESFLNDQLLLYIGIILGTTLLSAGLTFVMRQLIIVVSRHLEYDLKNIIYNQYQRLSLGFYKQNRTGDLMNRISEDVSKVRMYMGPALMYSVNMITLFAVVIPAMIYTAPI
;
A
#
# COMPACT_ATOMS: atom_id res chain seq x y z
N MET A 1 -26.55 -5.07 -3.47
CA MET A 1 -25.29 -4.99 -4.25
C MET A 1 -25.44 -4.36 -5.65
N LYS A 2 -26.65 -4.13 -6.21
CA LYS A 2 -26.81 -3.48 -7.54
C LYS A 2 -26.41 -1.99 -7.56
N GLU A 3 -26.63 -1.25 -6.47
CA GLU A 3 -26.32 0.19 -6.39
C GLU A 3 -24.81 0.52 -6.48
N LEU A 4 -23.94 -0.39 -6.00
CA LEU A 4 -22.48 -0.24 -6.11
C LEU A 4 -21.98 -0.35 -7.56
N LYS A 5 -22.75 -0.93 -8.49
CA LYS A 5 -22.34 -1.03 -9.90
C LYS A 5 -22.22 0.33 -10.58
N LYS A 6 -22.93 1.36 -10.12
CA LYS A 6 -22.79 2.74 -10.66
C LYS A 6 -21.41 3.33 -10.35
N LEU A 7 -20.81 2.96 -9.21
CA LEU A 7 -19.44 3.35 -8.86
C LEU A 7 -18.40 2.68 -9.75
N ASN A 8 -18.74 1.54 -10.38
CA ASN A 8 -17.81 0.81 -11.24
C ASN A 8 -17.37 1.64 -12.46
N LYS A 9 -18.22 2.57 -12.94
CA LYS A 9 -17.84 3.52 -14.01
C LYS A 9 -16.69 4.43 -13.59
N LEU A 10 -16.67 4.85 -12.33
CA LEU A 10 -15.58 5.66 -11.75
C LEU A 10 -14.32 4.81 -11.53
N PHE A 11 -14.47 3.55 -11.09
CA PHE A 11 -13.35 2.59 -11.02
C PHE A 11 -12.69 2.37 -12.39
N VAL A 12 -13.47 2.22 -13.46
CA VAL A 12 -12.95 1.98 -14.81
C VAL A 12 -12.10 3.15 -15.32
N LYS A 13 -12.42 4.40 -14.93
CA LYS A 13 -11.64 5.58 -15.30
C LYS A 13 -10.20 5.54 -14.77
N TYR A 14 -10.00 5.02 -13.56
CA TYR A 14 -8.69 5.00 -12.89
C TYR A 14 -8.07 3.59 -12.72
N LYS A 15 -8.62 2.58 -13.40
CA LYS A 15 -8.24 1.17 -13.24
C LYS A 15 -6.74 0.90 -13.41
N TRP A 16 -6.09 1.56 -14.37
CA TRP A 16 -4.67 1.36 -14.66
C TRP A 16 -3.76 1.90 -13.56
N GLN A 17 -4.13 3.02 -12.95
CA GLN A 17 -3.38 3.59 -11.83
C GLN A 17 -3.55 2.75 -10.57
N LEU A 18 -4.77 2.25 -10.31
CA LEU A 18 -5.03 1.34 -9.18
C LEU A 18 -4.30 0.00 -9.35
N LEU A 19 -4.36 -0.60 -10.54
CA LEU A 19 -3.63 -1.84 -10.85
C LEU A 19 -2.11 -1.65 -10.73
N GLY A 20 -1.58 -0.56 -11.28
CA GLY A 20 -0.16 -0.20 -11.11
C GLY A 20 0.20 -0.02 -9.64
N GLY A 21 -0.64 0.67 -8.86
CA GLY A 21 -0.46 0.83 -7.42
C GLY A 21 -0.42 -0.50 -6.66
N PHE A 22 -1.28 -1.45 -7.01
CA PHE A 22 -1.28 -2.79 -6.41
C PHE A 22 0.00 -3.56 -6.75
N LEU A 23 0.46 -3.54 -8.00
CA LEU A 23 1.72 -4.18 -8.39
C LEU A 23 2.91 -3.55 -7.64
N VAL A 24 2.98 -2.23 -7.57
CA VAL A 24 4.02 -1.51 -6.83
C VAL A 24 3.98 -1.87 -5.34
N THR A 25 2.79 -2.02 -4.76
CA THR A 25 2.63 -2.48 -3.36
C THR A 25 3.25 -3.85 -3.17
N ILE A 26 2.97 -4.80 -4.06
CA ILE A 26 3.50 -6.16 -3.96
C ILE A 26 5.02 -6.15 -4.00
N ILE A 27 5.60 -5.43 -4.96
CA ILE A 27 7.06 -5.32 -5.13
C ILE A 27 7.70 -4.69 -3.88
N ALA A 28 7.13 -3.60 -3.35
CA ALA A 28 7.65 -2.96 -2.13
C ALA A 28 7.64 -3.90 -0.91
N ARG A 29 6.60 -4.73 -0.76
CA ARG A 29 6.52 -5.69 0.35
C ARG A 29 7.50 -6.83 0.20
N VAL A 30 7.68 -7.37 -1.00
CA VAL A 30 8.71 -8.39 -1.27
C VAL A 30 10.10 -7.82 -0.96
N LEU A 31 10.39 -6.58 -1.36
CA LEU A 31 11.67 -5.94 -1.06
C LEU A 31 11.93 -5.78 0.44
N SER A 32 10.88 -5.54 1.22
CA SER A 32 10.99 -5.34 2.67
C SER A 32 11.44 -6.60 3.42
N ILE A 33 11.35 -7.79 2.80
CA ILE A 33 11.80 -9.07 3.40
C ILE A 33 13.30 -9.28 3.28
N PHE A 34 13.98 -8.59 2.37
CA PHE A 34 15.44 -8.67 2.31
C PHE A 34 16.07 -8.12 3.59
N LEU A 35 15.49 -7.08 4.18
CA LEU A 35 16.01 -6.47 5.41
C LEU A 35 16.24 -7.48 6.55
N PRO A 36 15.22 -8.22 7.06
CA PRO A 36 15.44 -9.20 8.13
C PRO A 36 16.36 -10.35 7.69
N LYS A 37 16.30 -10.78 6.42
CA LYS A 37 17.15 -11.86 5.91
C LYS A 37 18.64 -11.49 5.94
N TYR A 38 19.00 -10.27 5.54
CA TYR A 38 20.40 -9.83 5.56
C TYR A 38 20.88 -9.46 6.95
N ILE A 39 19.99 -8.95 7.83
CA ILE A 39 20.33 -8.79 9.26
C ILE A 39 20.68 -10.16 9.88
N GLY A 40 19.90 -11.20 9.59
CA GLY A 40 20.21 -12.57 10.05
C GLY A 40 21.57 -13.07 9.56
N LYS A 41 21.93 -12.80 8.30
CA LYS A 41 23.26 -13.12 7.75
C LYS A 41 24.39 -12.38 8.45
N ILE A 42 24.20 -11.10 8.77
CA ILE A 42 25.18 -10.30 9.52
C ILE A 42 25.40 -10.90 10.90
N ILE A 43 24.33 -11.24 11.63
CA ILE A 43 24.43 -11.87 12.96
C ILE A 43 25.17 -13.20 12.89
N ASN A 44 24.83 -14.06 11.92
CA ASN A 44 25.50 -15.36 11.76
C ASN A 44 26.99 -15.19 11.41
N LEU A 45 27.32 -14.26 10.52
CA LEU A 45 28.71 -13.96 10.13
C LEU A 45 29.53 -13.43 11.31
N LEU A 46 28.95 -12.61 12.19
CA LEU A 46 29.59 -12.14 13.42
C LEU A 46 29.78 -13.27 14.44
N ASN A 47 28.81 -14.17 14.57
CA ASN A 47 28.92 -15.35 15.45
C ASN A 47 30.00 -16.33 14.96
N ASP A 48 30.13 -16.54 13.65
CA ASP A 48 31.14 -17.43 13.08
C ASP A 48 32.57 -16.88 13.22
N TRP A 49 32.72 -15.55 13.20
CA TRP A 49 34.00 -14.87 13.45
C TRP A 49 34.39 -14.87 14.94
N GLY A 50 33.50 -14.44 15.83
CA GLY A 50 33.81 -14.26 17.26
C GLY A 50 33.63 -15.51 18.13
N GLY A 51 32.79 -16.46 17.72
CA GLY A 51 32.41 -17.63 18.54
C GLY A 51 33.05 -18.95 18.07
N ASN A 52 33.00 -19.24 16.76
CA ASN A 52 33.45 -20.53 16.22
C ASN A 52 34.89 -20.51 15.67
N GLY A 53 35.47 -19.33 15.40
CA GLY A 53 36.84 -19.20 14.87
C GLY A 53 37.02 -19.68 13.43
N ASN A 54 35.93 -19.90 12.68
CA ASN A 54 35.96 -20.41 11.30
C ASN A 54 36.39 -19.36 10.26
N ILE A 55 36.34 -18.07 10.62
CA ILE A 55 36.71 -16.96 9.75
C ILE A 55 37.78 -16.16 10.48
N THR A 56 39.03 -16.27 10.04
CA THR A 56 40.18 -15.57 10.65
C THR A 56 40.60 -14.33 9.84
N ASP A 57 40.13 -14.21 8.60
CA ASP A 57 40.46 -13.10 7.71
C ASP A 57 39.56 -11.88 7.96
N GLU A 58 40.11 -10.86 8.60
CA GLU A 58 39.43 -9.58 8.86
C GLU A 58 39.03 -8.84 7.57
N SER A 59 39.78 -8.99 6.48
CA SER A 59 39.45 -8.38 5.18
C SER A 59 38.16 -8.97 4.59
N PHE A 60 38.04 -10.30 4.61
CA PHE A 60 36.86 -11.01 4.13
C PHE A 60 35.61 -10.64 4.93
N LEU A 61 35.75 -10.50 6.26
CA LEU A 61 34.67 -10.07 7.14
C LEU A 61 34.15 -8.67 6.76
N ASN A 62 35.08 -7.71 6.62
CA ASN A 62 34.73 -6.33 6.30
C ASN A 62 34.06 -6.21 4.92
N ASP A 63 34.56 -6.93 3.91
CA ASP A 63 33.98 -6.93 2.56
C ASP A 63 32.54 -7.47 2.56
N GLN A 64 32.28 -8.58 3.27
CA GLN A 64 30.94 -9.17 3.38
C GLN A 64 29.98 -8.28 4.17
N LEU A 65 30.43 -7.68 5.27
CA LEU A 65 29.64 -6.75 6.06
C LEU A 65 29.25 -5.53 5.23
N LEU A 66 30.20 -4.94 4.52
CA LEU A 66 29.96 -3.76 3.68
C LEU A 66 28.98 -4.08 2.55
N LEU A 67 29.12 -5.26 1.93
CA LEU A 67 28.18 -5.74 0.91
C LEU A 67 26.76 -5.91 1.48
N TYR A 68 26.60 -6.56 2.64
CA TYR A 68 25.28 -6.77 3.25
C TYR A 68 24.63 -5.45 3.69
N ILE A 69 25.40 -4.53 4.27
CA ILE A 69 24.93 -3.18 4.61
C ILE A 69 24.52 -2.42 3.35
N GLY A 70 25.30 -2.52 2.28
CA GLY A 70 25.00 -1.93 0.98
C GLY A 70 23.67 -2.43 0.39
N ILE A 71 23.44 -3.75 0.45
CA ILE A 71 22.17 -4.35 0.01
C ILE A 71 21.00 -3.89 0.89
N ILE A 72 21.18 -3.84 2.21
CA ILE A 72 20.15 -3.36 3.14
C ILE A 72 19.76 -1.91 2.81
N LEU A 73 20.74 -1.02 2.64
CA LEU A 73 20.49 0.38 2.31
C LEU A 73 19.80 0.51 0.95
N GLY A 74 20.30 -0.20 -0.08
CA GLY A 74 19.74 -0.17 -1.42
C GLY A 74 18.29 -0.67 -1.47
N THR A 75 18.02 -1.81 -0.83
CA THR A 75 16.66 -2.39 -0.79
C THR A 75 15.68 -1.55 0.03
N THR A 76 16.13 -0.96 1.13
CA THR A 76 15.31 -0.08 1.98
C THR A 76 14.93 1.21 1.26
N LEU A 77 15.90 1.87 0.61
CA LEU A 77 15.65 3.08 -0.18
C LEU A 77 14.72 2.80 -1.36
N LEU A 78 14.92 1.68 -2.05
CA LEU A 78 14.04 1.27 -3.15
C LEU A 78 12.61 0.99 -2.64
N SER A 79 12.47 0.27 -1.53
CA SER A 79 11.17 0.01 -0.90
C SER A 79 10.47 1.31 -0.48
N ALA A 80 11.21 2.27 0.09
CA ALA A 80 10.68 3.58 0.45
C ALA A 80 10.19 4.36 -0.78
N GLY A 81 10.97 4.37 -1.87
CA GLY A 81 10.59 5.00 -3.14
C GLY A 81 9.33 4.36 -3.74
N LEU A 82 9.25 3.04 -3.77
CA LEU A 82 8.04 2.34 -4.25
C LEU A 82 6.83 2.60 -3.36
N THR A 83 7.01 2.68 -2.04
CA THR A 83 5.93 3.03 -1.10
C THR A 83 5.41 4.45 -1.36
N PHE A 84 6.29 5.38 -1.72
CA PHE A 84 5.90 6.73 -2.14
C PHE A 84 5.08 6.69 -3.45
N VAL A 85 5.56 5.99 -4.48
CA VAL A 85 4.86 5.84 -5.77
C VAL A 85 3.50 5.18 -5.58
N MET A 86 3.42 4.13 -4.76
CA MET A 86 2.17 3.48 -4.36
C MET A 86 1.17 4.49 -3.78
N ARG A 87 1.63 5.37 -2.87
CA ARG A 87 0.78 6.40 -2.25
C ARG A 87 0.25 7.38 -3.29
N GLN A 88 1.08 7.75 -4.27
CA GLN A 88 0.68 8.61 -5.38
C GLN A 88 -0.36 7.92 -6.28
N LEU A 89 -0.21 6.62 -6.56
CA LEU A 89 -1.09 5.88 -7.45
C LEU A 89 -2.44 5.51 -6.81
N ILE A 90 -2.49 5.27 -5.50
CA ILE A 90 -3.72 4.83 -4.83
C ILE A 90 -4.39 5.98 -4.07
N ILE A 91 -3.67 6.65 -3.17
CA ILE A 91 -4.28 7.65 -2.28
C ILE A 91 -4.68 8.89 -3.06
N VAL A 92 -3.80 9.43 -3.90
CA VAL A 92 -4.11 10.65 -4.66
C VAL A 92 -5.24 10.38 -5.65
N VAL A 93 -5.23 9.24 -6.32
CA VAL A 93 -6.33 8.81 -7.21
C VAL A 93 -7.66 8.68 -6.47
N SER A 94 -7.66 8.16 -5.23
CA SER A 94 -8.87 8.11 -4.41
C SER A 94 -9.48 9.50 -4.13
N ARG A 95 -8.65 10.55 -4.04
CA ARG A 95 -9.12 11.94 -3.89
C ARG A 95 -9.71 12.49 -5.18
N HIS A 96 -9.15 12.14 -6.33
CA HIS A 96 -9.71 12.54 -7.63
C HIS A 96 -11.07 11.89 -7.86
N LEU A 97 -11.21 10.62 -7.47
CA LEU A 97 -12.48 9.91 -7.46
C LEU A 97 -13.51 10.57 -6.54
N GLU A 98 -13.10 10.99 -5.34
CA GLU A 98 -13.96 11.73 -4.40
C GLU A 98 -14.45 13.03 -5.02
N TYR A 99 -13.56 13.79 -5.64
CA TYR A 99 -13.86 15.05 -6.31
C TYR A 99 -14.87 14.85 -7.46
N ASP A 100 -14.62 13.86 -8.33
CA ASP A 100 -15.52 13.50 -9.43
C ASP A 100 -16.91 13.12 -8.91
N LEU A 101 -16.99 12.35 -7.81
CA LEU A 101 -18.25 11.93 -7.21
C LEU A 101 -19.01 13.11 -6.60
N LYS A 102 -18.32 14.02 -5.90
CA LYS A 102 -18.91 15.25 -5.36
C LYS A 102 -19.49 16.12 -6.48
N ASN A 103 -18.79 16.26 -7.60
CA ASN A 103 -19.28 17.01 -8.76
C ASN A 103 -20.55 16.40 -9.37
N ILE A 104 -20.61 15.07 -9.51
CA ILE A 104 -21.79 14.38 -10.02
C ILE A 104 -23.00 14.64 -9.12
N ILE A 105 -22.83 14.51 -7.80
CA ILE A 105 -23.90 14.72 -6.82
C ILE A 105 -24.33 16.19 -6.80
N TYR A 106 -23.38 17.12 -6.82
CA TYR A 106 -23.66 18.55 -6.81
C TYR A 106 -24.42 19.00 -8.06
N ASN A 107 -24.03 18.51 -9.25
CA ASN A 107 -24.76 18.76 -10.49
C ASN A 107 -26.19 18.20 -10.45
N GLN A 108 -26.39 17.05 -9.79
CA GLN A 108 -27.72 16.50 -9.60
C GLN A 108 -28.55 17.39 -8.66
N TYR A 109 -27.97 17.87 -7.55
CA TYR A 109 -28.65 18.78 -6.62
C TYR A 109 -29.14 20.05 -7.31
N GLN A 110 -28.34 20.66 -8.19
CA GLN A 110 -28.77 21.84 -8.95
C GLN A 110 -29.99 21.61 -9.85
N ARG A 111 -30.24 20.37 -10.28
CA ARG A 111 -31.38 20.01 -11.15
C ARG A 111 -32.65 19.66 -10.38
N LEU A 112 -32.58 19.55 -9.05
CA LEU A 112 -33.72 19.18 -8.22
C LEU A 112 -34.67 20.36 -8.01
N SER A 113 -35.97 20.07 -7.91
CA SER A 113 -37.00 21.09 -7.73
C SER A 113 -37.00 21.65 -6.31
N LEU A 114 -37.55 22.86 -6.13
CA LEU A 114 -37.75 23.46 -4.80
C LEU A 114 -38.60 22.57 -3.87
N GLY A 115 -39.55 21.79 -4.41
CA GLY A 115 -40.35 20.85 -3.64
C GLY A 115 -39.52 19.77 -2.95
N PHE A 116 -38.45 19.28 -3.61
CA PHE A 116 -37.52 18.33 -3.01
C PHE A 116 -36.82 18.91 -1.79
N TYR A 117 -36.36 20.17 -1.87
CA TYR A 117 -35.68 20.86 -0.78
C TYR A 117 -36.60 21.24 0.38
N LYS A 118 -37.90 21.40 0.12
CA LYS A 118 -38.90 21.57 1.21
C LYS A 118 -39.13 20.26 1.97
N GLN A 119 -39.01 19.11 1.31
CA GLN A 119 -39.24 17.79 1.91
C GLN A 119 -37.98 17.19 2.54
N ASN A 120 -36.78 17.62 2.13
CA ASN A 120 -35.50 17.08 2.60
C ASN A 120 -34.67 18.17 3.27
N ARG A 121 -34.15 17.89 4.47
CA ARG A 121 -33.32 18.85 5.21
C ARG A 121 -31.99 19.10 4.48
N THR A 122 -31.61 20.37 4.33
CA THR A 122 -30.33 20.76 3.74
C THR A 122 -29.13 20.13 4.45
N GLY A 123 -29.20 19.97 5.78
CA GLY A 123 -28.16 19.30 6.57
C GLY A 123 -27.94 17.84 6.17
N ASP A 124 -29.00 17.10 5.84
CA ASP A 124 -28.88 15.70 5.41
C ASP A 124 -28.24 15.61 4.02
N LEU A 125 -28.59 16.53 3.12
CA LEU A 125 -27.98 16.62 1.79
C LEU A 125 -26.49 16.95 1.87
N MET A 126 -26.11 17.85 2.80
CA MET A 126 -24.73 18.21 3.08
C MET A 126 -23.95 17.06 3.71
N ASN A 127 -24.56 16.31 4.64
CA ASN A 127 -23.93 15.12 5.22
C ASN A 127 -23.69 14.05 4.16
N ARG A 128 -24.62 13.81 3.24
CA ARG A 128 -24.43 12.82 2.16
C ARG A 128 -23.24 13.15 1.25
N ILE A 129 -23.10 14.41 0.82
CA ILE A 129 -21.99 14.80 -0.06
C ILE A 129 -20.64 14.88 0.68
N SER A 130 -20.66 15.10 2.00
CA SER A 130 -19.45 15.23 2.83
C SER A 130 -18.99 13.89 3.38
N GLU A 131 -19.84 13.22 4.16
CA GLU A 131 -19.54 12.02 4.92
C GLU A 131 -19.66 10.75 4.08
N ASP A 132 -20.77 10.55 3.38
CA ASP A 132 -20.98 9.29 2.65
C ASP A 132 -20.01 9.17 1.47
N VAL A 133 -19.76 10.27 0.75
CA VAL A 133 -18.74 10.31 -0.31
C VAL A 133 -17.33 10.08 0.25
N SER A 134 -17.02 10.64 1.41
CA SER A 134 -15.75 10.42 2.11
C SER A 134 -15.56 8.92 2.46
N LYS A 135 -16.61 8.25 2.94
CA LYS A 135 -16.61 6.81 3.22
C LYS A 135 -16.41 5.97 1.96
N VAL A 136 -17.05 6.34 0.85
CA VAL A 136 -16.84 5.69 -0.45
C VAL A 136 -15.38 5.80 -0.88
N ARG A 137 -14.75 6.98 -0.73
CA ARG A 137 -13.31 7.13 -0.97
C ARG A 137 -12.47 6.24 -0.05
N MET A 138 -12.78 6.17 1.25
CA MET A 138 -12.04 5.34 2.19
C MET A 138 -12.05 3.86 1.76
N TYR A 139 -13.20 3.39 1.27
CA TYR A 139 -13.32 2.07 0.66
C TYR A 139 -12.45 1.93 -0.59
N MET A 140 -12.50 2.90 -1.51
CA MET A 140 -11.83 2.82 -2.81
C MET A 140 -10.31 3.06 -2.79
N GLY A 141 -9.76 3.71 -1.78
CA GLY A 141 -8.33 3.94 -1.64
C GLY A 141 -7.74 3.14 -0.47
N PRO A 142 -7.74 3.70 0.75
CA PRO A 142 -7.11 3.08 1.92
C PRO A 142 -7.54 1.65 2.22
N ALA A 143 -8.82 1.31 2.17
CA ALA A 143 -9.28 -0.03 2.53
C ALA A 143 -8.74 -1.10 1.57
N LEU A 144 -8.83 -0.85 0.26
CA LEU A 144 -8.23 -1.73 -0.75
C LEU A 144 -6.71 -1.81 -0.61
N MET A 145 -6.06 -0.67 -0.39
CA MET A 145 -4.62 -0.57 -0.17
C MET A 145 -4.15 -1.45 1.01
N TYR A 146 -4.81 -1.34 2.17
CA TYR A 146 -4.47 -2.13 3.34
C TYR A 146 -4.79 -3.60 3.17
N SER A 147 -5.89 -3.93 2.48
CA SER A 147 -6.25 -5.31 2.18
C SER A 147 -5.17 -5.99 1.32
N VAL A 148 -4.73 -5.33 0.24
CA VAL A 148 -3.65 -5.84 -0.62
C VAL A 148 -2.33 -5.93 0.14
N ASN A 149 -2.01 -4.93 0.96
CA ASN A 149 -0.82 -4.97 1.80
C ASN A 149 -0.85 -6.17 2.76
N MET A 150 -1.96 -6.38 3.46
CA MET A 150 -2.15 -7.50 4.39
C MET A 150 -2.02 -8.85 3.68
N ILE A 151 -2.74 -9.06 2.58
CA ILE A 151 -2.68 -10.30 1.80
C ILE A 151 -1.26 -10.56 1.31
N THR A 152 -0.58 -9.53 0.77
CA THR A 152 0.80 -9.65 0.32
C THR A 152 1.73 -10.00 1.47
N LEU A 153 1.59 -9.32 2.62
CA LEU A 153 2.43 -9.58 3.78
C LEU A 153 2.32 -11.04 4.22
N PHE A 154 1.11 -11.57 4.37
CA PHE A 154 0.90 -12.98 4.72
C PHE A 154 1.46 -13.92 3.64
N ALA A 155 1.19 -13.62 2.37
CA ALA A 155 1.62 -14.46 1.24
C ALA A 155 3.14 -14.55 1.11
N VAL A 156 3.89 -13.53 1.51
CA VAL A 156 5.36 -13.53 1.35
C VAL A 156 6.08 -13.87 2.66
N VAL A 157 5.58 -13.43 3.82
CA VAL A 157 6.24 -13.67 5.12
C VAL A 157 6.05 -15.11 5.59
N ILE A 158 4.86 -15.71 5.48
CA ILE A 158 4.63 -17.09 5.95
C ILE A 158 5.57 -18.08 5.24
N PRO A 159 5.67 -18.10 3.90
CA PRO A 159 6.60 -19.00 3.24
C PRO A 159 8.07 -18.73 3.60
N ALA A 160 8.44 -17.45 3.77
CA ALA A 160 9.80 -17.09 4.17
C ALA A 160 10.16 -17.62 5.56
N MET A 161 9.21 -17.62 6.50
CA MET A 161 9.41 -18.21 7.83
C MET A 161 9.57 -19.73 7.75
N ILE A 162 8.69 -20.42 7.01
CA ILE A 162 8.75 -21.89 6.83
C ILE A 162 10.08 -22.30 6.18
N TYR A 163 10.57 -21.53 5.21
CA TYR A 163 11.86 -21.80 4.57
C TYR A 163 13.05 -21.59 5.52
N THR A 164 12.97 -20.59 6.41
CA THR A 164 14.09 -20.24 7.29
C THR A 164 14.19 -21.17 8.50
N ALA A 165 13.06 -21.64 9.01
CA ALA A 165 12.98 -22.63 10.08
C ALA A 165 11.86 -23.63 9.74
N PRO A 166 12.15 -24.69 8.95
CA PRO A 166 11.19 -25.76 8.76
C PRO A 166 10.96 -26.44 10.13
N ILE A 167 9.69 -26.63 10.46
CA ILE A 167 9.24 -27.37 11.66
C ILE A 167 9.73 -28.82 11.56
#